data_AF-A0A8B8I3S5-F1
#
_entry.id   AF-A0A8B8I3S5-F1
#
_cell.length_a   1.000
_cell.length_b   1.000
_cell.length_c   1.000
_cell.angle_alpha   90.00
_cell.angle_beta   90.00
_cell.angle_gamma   90.00
#
_symmetry.space_group_name_H-M   'P 1'
#
loop_
_entity.id
_entity.type
_entity.pdbx_description
1 polymer ?
#
loop_
_entity_poly.entity_id
_entity_poly.type
_entity_poly.pdbx_seq_one_letter_code
_entity_poly.pdbx_strand_id
1 'polypeptide(L)'
;MGKVFGNLAFIRGIIYYQISPHEQKPFARAIKYGIPNFIPRTRATILTWLPPFVGAVVIYVSVEENHRQKLRKKPEDYINDT
;
A
#
# COMPACT_ATOMS: atom_id res chain seq x y z
N MET A 1 17.02 3.25 30.66
CA MET A 1 17.88 4.44 30.73
C MET A 1 18.05 4.97 29.31
N GLY A 2 17.36 6.06 28.95
CA GLY A 2 17.14 6.50 27.57
C GLY A 2 18.25 7.40 27.02
N LYS A 3 18.59 7.23 25.73
CA LYS A 3 19.46 8.17 25.03
C LYS A 3 18.78 9.54 24.95
N VAL A 4 19.46 10.59 25.40
CA VAL A 4 19.01 11.98 25.32
C VAL A 4 19.86 12.76 24.31
N PHE A 5 19.32 13.87 23.80
CA PHE A 5 20.11 14.80 22.99
C PHE A 5 21.39 15.20 23.75
N GLY A 6 22.54 15.11 23.07
CA GLY A 6 23.87 15.26 23.67
C GLY A 6 24.61 13.93 23.90
N ASN A 7 23.90 12.80 24.10
CA ASN A 7 24.50 11.46 24.34
C ASN A 7 24.08 10.43 23.28
N LEU A 8 23.83 10.86 22.04
CA LEU A 8 23.31 10.01 20.95
C LEU A 8 24.40 9.25 20.21
N ALA A 9 25.41 9.99 19.72
CA ALA A 9 26.47 9.47 18.88
C ALA A 9 27.67 10.44 18.89
N PHE A 10 28.85 9.89 18.58
CA PHE A 10 30.06 10.69 18.33
C PHE A 10 30.23 10.91 16.83
N ILE A 11 30.06 12.16 16.38
CA ILE A 11 30.14 12.55 14.97
C ILE A 11 31.13 13.72 14.86
N ARG A 12 32.04 13.68 13.88
CA ARG A 12 33.06 14.73 13.66
C ARG A 12 33.14 15.08 12.18
N GLY A 13 33.36 16.36 11.86
CA GLY A 13 33.71 16.81 10.52
C GLY A 13 32.56 16.91 9.51
N ILE A 14 31.29 16.97 9.95
CA ILE A 14 30.14 17.13 9.04
C ILE A 14 29.56 18.54 9.17
N ILE A 15 29.36 19.21 8.03
CA ILE A 15 28.72 20.52 7.94
C ILE A 15 27.39 20.35 7.21
N TYR A 16 26.30 20.86 7.80
CA TYR A 16 24.97 20.84 7.23
C TYR A 16 24.51 22.25 6.88
N TYR A 17 23.89 22.42 5.71
CA TYR A 17 23.31 23.69 5.28
C TYR A 17 21.80 23.56 5.19
N GLN A 18 21.08 24.59 5.65
CA GLN A 18 19.62 24.64 5.65
C GLN A 18 19.16 26.05 5.29
N ILE A 19 18.00 26.14 4.64
CA ILE A 19 17.35 27.40 4.27
C ILE A 19 16.13 27.60 5.18
N SER A 20 15.80 28.84 5.54
CA SER A 20 14.60 29.13 6.33
C SER A 20 13.34 28.58 5.65
N PRO A 21 12.40 27.95 6.38
CA PRO A 21 11.16 27.43 5.79
C PRO A 21 10.34 28.50 5.05
N HIS A 22 10.41 29.75 5.48
CA HIS A 22 9.70 30.88 4.86
C HIS A 22 10.25 31.25 3.47
N GLU A 23 11.47 30.83 3.17
CA GLU A 23 12.13 31.08 1.88
C GLU A 23 12.00 29.86 0.93
N GLN A 24 11.53 28.73 1.44
CA GLN A 24 11.34 27.51 0.67
C GLN A 24 9.92 27.43 0.08
N LYS A 25 9.80 26.77 -1.07
CA LYS A 25 8.50 26.41 -1.64
C LYS A 25 8.09 25.03 -1.10
N PRO A 26 6.95 24.89 -0.41
CA PRO A 26 6.58 23.63 0.27
C PRO A 26 6.40 22.44 -0.69
N PHE A 27 5.95 22.70 -1.92
CA PHE A 27 5.77 21.67 -2.96
C PHE A 27 6.73 21.86 -4.14
N ALA A 28 7.92 22.39 -3.87
CA ALA A 28 8.94 22.50 -4.91
C ALA A 28 9.10 21.15 -5.62
N ARG A 29 9.03 21.17 -6.96
CA ARG A 29 9.38 20.00 -7.79
C ARG A 29 8.51 18.75 -7.57
N ALA A 30 7.36 18.87 -6.92
CA ALA A 30 6.49 17.73 -6.60
C ALA A 30 6.06 16.92 -7.84
N ILE A 31 5.68 17.58 -8.93
CA ILE A 31 5.28 16.88 -10.16
C ILE A 31 6.52 16.37 -10.91
N LYS A 32 7.49 17.26 -11.19
CA LYS A 32 8.67 16.94 -12.01
C LYS A 32 9.59 15.88 -11.40
N TYR A 33 9.70 15.82 -10.08
CA TYR A 33 10.59 14.87 -9.39
C TYR A 33 9.85 13.94 -8.44
N GLY A 34 8.73 14.36 -7.84
CA GLY A 34 7.97 13.50 -6.94
C GLY A 34 7.31 12.32 -7.67
N ILE A 35 6.59 12.57 -8.77
CA ILE A 35 5.93 11.49 -9.54
C ILE A 35 6.95 10.50 -10.12
N PRO A 36 8.04 10.94 -10.79
CA PRO A 36 9.05 10.01 -11.27
C PRO A 36 9.74 9.20 -10.17
N ASN A 37 9.85 9.73 -8.95
CA ASN A 37 10.40 8.99 -7.81
C ASN A 37 9.39 8.05 -7.14
N PHE A 38 8.09 8.34 -7.25
CA PHE A 38 7.03 7.47 -6.73
C PHE A 38 6.99 6.13 -7.48
N ILE A 39 7.11 6.17 -8.81
CA ILE A 39 7.04 4.96 -9.66
C ILE A 39 8.06 3.88 -9.26
N PRO A 40 9.38 4.13 -9.16
CA PRO A 40 10.35 3.10 -8.79
C PRO A 40 10.14 2.62 -7.34
N ARG A 41 9.70 3.49 -6.42
CA ARG A 41 9.39 3.10 -5.03
C ARG A 41 8.22 2.11 -4.97
N THR A 42 7.15 2.39 -5.70
CA THR A 42 5.99 1.49 -5.78
C THR A 42 6.36 0.19 -6.47
N ARG A 43 7.13 0.25 -7.57
CA ARG A 43 7.59 -0.95 -8.28
C ARG A 43 8.47 -1.85 -7.41
N ALA A 44 9.34 -1.26 -6.58
CA ALA A 44 10.21 -2.02 -5.68
C ALA A 44 9.45 -2.79 -4.59
N THR A 45 8.26 -2.35 -4.22
CA THR A 45 7.44 -2.93 -3.14
C THR A 45 6.23 -3.70 -3.66
N ILE A 46 5.96 -3.66 -4.97
CA ILE A 46 4.71 -4.17 -5.56
C ILE A 46 4.50 -5.66 -5.27
N LEU A 47 5.57 -6.46 -5.32
CA LEU A 47 5.51 -7.90 -5.07
C LEU A 47 5.26 -8.25 -3.61
N THR A 48 5.42 -7.30 -2.68
CA THR A 48 5.18 -7.52 -1.25
C THR A 48 3.70 -7.39 -0.90
N TRP A 49 3.02 -6.36 -1.41
CA TRP A 49 1.64 -6.04 -1.01
C TRP A 49 0.59 -6.42 -2.07
N LEU A 50 0.93 -6.41 -3.35
CA LEU A 50 -0.04 -6.65 -4.42
C LEU A 50 -0.54 -8.10 -4.46
N PRO A 51 0.31 -9.14 -4.32
CA PRO A 51 -0.18 -10.53 -4.35
C PRO A 51 -1.23 -10.87 -3.29
N PRO A 52 -1.04 -10.56 -1.98
CA PRO A 52 -2.07 -10.85 -0.99
C PRO A 52 -3.34 -10.02 -1.21
N PHE A 53 -3.22 -8.78 -1.69
CA PHE A 53 -4.38 -7.95 -2.02
C PHE A 53 -5.20 -8.54 -3.17
N VAL A 54 -4.56 -8.92 -4.28
CA VAL A 54 -5.23 -9.55 -5.42
C VAL A 54 -5.85 -10.88 -5.01
N GLY A 55 -5.14 -11.69 -4.22
CA GLY A 55 -5.67 -12.94 -3.69
C GLY A 55 -6.95 -12.75 -2.88
N ALA A 56 -6.96 -11.74 -1.99
CA ALA A 56 -8.15 -11.42 -1.20
C ALA A 56 -9.35 -10.99 -2.07
N VAL A 57 -9.12 -10.15 -3.09
CA VAL A 57 -10.19 -9.71 -4.01
C VAL A 57 -10.75 -10.88 -4.80
N VAL A 58 -9.89 -11.77 -5.31
CA VAL A 58 -10.33 -12.96 -6.07
C VAL A 58 -11.16 -13.89 -5.19
N ILE A 59 -10.73 -14.15 -3.95
CA ILE A 59 -11.47 -14.96 -2.99
C ILE A 59 -12.84 -14.33 -2.71
N TYR A 60 -12.87 -13.03 -2.42
CA TYR A 60 -14.11 -12.30 -2.13
C TYR A 60 -15.14 -12.45 -3.26
N VAL A 61 -14.72 -12.15 -4.50
CA VAL A 61 -15.62 -12.21 -5.67
C VAL A 61 -16.12 -13.63 -5.91
N SER A 62 -15.23 -14.62 -5.83
CA SER A 62 -15.60 -16.02 -6.02
C SER A 62 -16.60 -16.51 -4.96
N VAL A 63 -16.38 -16.16 -3.69
CA VAL A 63 -17.26 -16.57 -2.59
C VAL A 63 -18.64 -15.92 -2.72
N GLU A 64 -18.71 -14.62 -3.01
CA GLU A 64 -19.98 -13.92 -3.22
C GLU A 64 -20.79 -14.52 -4.38
N GLU A 65 -20.15 -14.77 -5.51
CA GLU A 65 -20.82 -15.31 -6.70
C GLU A 65 -21.33 -16.73 -6.41
N ASN A 66 -20.50 -17.58 -5.79
CA ASN A 66 -20.91 -18.91 -5.38
C ASN A 66 -22.06 -18.90 -4.35
N HIS A 67 -22.02 -17.97 -3.39
CA HIS A 67 -23.09 -17.82 -2.41
C HIS A 67 -24.40 -17.42 -3.10
N ARG A 68 -24.35 -16.46 -4.02
CA ARG A 68 -25.49 -16.00 -4.82
C ARG A 68 -26.08 -17.11 -5.69
N GLN A 69 -25.24 -17.94 -6.30
CA GLN A 69 -25.68 -19.09 -7.09
C GLN A 69 -26.36 -20.15 -6.22
N LYS A 70 -25.81 -20.45 -5.03
CA LYS A 70 -26.38 -21.44 -4.10
C LYS A 70 -27.72 -21.00 -3.49
N LEU A 71 -28.01 -19.71 -3.42
CA LEU A 71 -29.31 -19.21 -2.99
C LEU A 71 -30.42 -19.44 -4.03
N ARG A 72 -30.06 -19.72 -5.30
CA ARG A 72 -31.03 -20.05 -6.34
C ARG A 72 -31.46 -21.51 -6.22
N LYS A 73 -32.75 -21.76 -6.40
CA LYS A 73 -33.30 -23.12 -6.47
C LYS A 73 -32.71 -23.85 -7.67
N LYS A 74 -32.36 -25.13 -7.50
CA LYS A 74 -31.94 -25.98 -8.60
C LYS A 74 -33.15 -26.75 -9.14
N PRO A 75 -33.45 -26.67 -10.45
CA PRO A 75 -34.59 -27.38 -11.02
C PRO A 75 -34.46 -28.91 -10.94
N GLU A 76 -33.22 -29.41 -10.92
CA GLU A 76 -32.90 -30.84 -10.85
C GLU A 76 -33.39 -31.51 -9.55
N ASP A 77 -33.46 -30.76 -8.44
CA ASP A 77 -33.85 -31.28 -7.14
C ASP A 77 -35.34 -31.65 -7.05
N TYR A 78 -36.17 -31.23 -8.03
CA TYR A 78 -37.63 -31.44 -8.03
C TYR A 78 -38.12 -32.48 -9.05
N ILE A 79 -37.22 -33.16 -9.77
CA ILE A 79 -37.60 -34.06 -10.88
C ILE A 79 -38.24 -35.37 -10.39
N ASN A 80 -37.84 -35.86 -9.21
CA ASN A 80 -38.29 -37.15 -8.65
C ASN A 80 -39.15 -37.01 -7.38
N ASP A 81 -39.66 -35.81 -7.12
CA ASP A 81 -40.47 -35.50 -5.93
C ASP A 81 -41.97 -35.62 -6.31
N THR A 82 -42.40 -36.85 -6.63
CA THR A 82 -43.79 -37.22 -6.97
C THR A 82 -44.09 -38.59 -6.40
#